data_AF-A0A7Y3H2N0-F1
#
_entry.id   AF-A0A7Y3H2N0-F1
#
_cell.length_a   1.000
_cell.length_b   1.000
_cell.length_c   1.000
_cell.angle_alpha   90.00
_cell.angle_beta   90.00
_cell.angle_gamma   90.00
#
_symmetry.space_group_name_H-M   'P 1'
#
loop_
_entity.id
_entity.type
_entity.pdbx_description
1 polymer ?
#
loop_
_entity_poly.entity_id
_entity_poly.type
_entity_poly.pdbx_seq_one_letter_code
_entity_poly.pdbx_strand_id
1 'polypeptide(L)'
;MKKFSLVLSLLLFFIFSACVKDTGTIEVTYFEATAVYGNLDEIRSTVLNDSTRDIVNPGKIYVGHDYILIGEEGKGIHVIDNKDPQNPSHINFLNIPGNREFVVSENIIYAESYYDVIKVDINERTNAKIISRAEYVFADVILNDVGDAVVGFDFTEVTKVVDDNSDIFHEIKANNLVYLDFAKKIIPQSAVPSSFAGNSSSASGTVNRLSLFNDYLYIIGRSDLNIISNHDDFNLINKISMLGTEMETIFPYENKIFIGTRTSMEIYDVSNPEDPTHEFTFDHATSCDPVLPVDEAVYITLRTADFSPCPGNINALIVLDISNLATPKEVEEIEMQSPYGMSKINGVLYVGEGENGLTLFDATNPIGLTKIEHLSEVKAFDVMAHPSNNNMVLIASKEGLSQFTVSQNKTLKMESNFAY
;
A
#
# COMPACT_ATOMS: atom_id res chain seq x y z
N MET A 1 -77.68 -24.04 -21.48
CA MET A 1 -76.24 -23.75 -21.73
C MET A 1 -75.80 -22.33 -21.37
N LYS A 2 -76.66 -21.29 -21.40
CA LYS A 2 -76.23 -19.90 -21.07
C LYS A 2 -76.07 -19.55 -19.57
N LYS A 3 -76.72 -20.26 -18.64
CA LYS A 3 -76.60 -19.98 -17.19
C LYS A 3 -75.37 -20.61 -16.52
N PHE A 4 -74.82 -21.68 -17.10
CA PHE A 4 -73.65 -22.38 -16.55
C PHE A 4 -72.33 -21.68 -16.91
N SER A 5 -72.30 -20.97 -18.04
CA SER A 5 -71.12 -20.20 -18.49
C SER A 5 -70.87 -18.94 -17.64
N LEU A 6 -71.90 -18.36 -17.00
CA LEU A 6 -71.74 -17.18 -16.17
C LEU A 6 -71.15 -17.53 -14.79
N VAL A 7 -71.50 -18.69 -14.24
CA VAL A 7 -70.98 -19.18 -12.94
C VAL A 7 -69.53 -19.62 -13.07
N LEU A 8 -69.16 -20.24 -14.20
CA LEU A 8 -67.78 -20.64 -14.47
C LEU A 8 -66.86 -19.43 -14.74
N SER A 9 -67.41 -18.35 -15.31
CA SER A 9 -66.67 -17.08 -15.49
C SER A 9 -66.48 -16.32 -14.18
N LEU A 10 -67.47 -16.38 -13.26
CA LEU A 10 -67.33 -15.78 -11.92
C LEU A 10 -66.37 -16.55 -11.01
N LEU A 11 -66.27 -17.88 -11.17
CA LEU A 11 -65.30 -18.70 -10.41
C LEU A 11 -63.86 -18.49 -10.87
N LEU A 12 -63.61 -18.16 -12.14
CA LEU A 12 -62.26 -17.92 -12.67
C LEU A 12 -61.63 -16.63 -12.13
N PHE A 13 -62.43 -15.64 -11.73
CA PHE A 13 -61.93 -14.39 -11.14
C PHE A 13 -61.44 -14.53 -9.69
N PHE A 14 -61.81 -15.62 -8.99
CA PHE A 14 -61.35 -15.86 -7.61
C PHE A 14 -60.06 -16.69 -7.51
N ILE A 15 -59.55 -17.23 -8.62
CA ILE A 15 -58.34 -18.09 -8.60
C ILE A 15 -57.06 -17.27 -8.77
N PHE A 16 -57.15 -15.97 -9.08
CA PHE A 16 -55.98 -15.07 -9.18
C PHE A 16 -55.68 -14.27 -7.91
N SER A 17 -56.41 -14.49 -6.81
CA SER A 17 -56.09 -13.93 -5.50
C SER A 17 -55.15 -14.86 -4.70
N ALA A 18 -54.14 -15.44 -5.35
CA ALA A 18 -52.98 -15.91 -4.62
C ALA A 18 -52.19 -14.65 -4.24
N CYS A 19 -52.55 -14.02 -3.11
CA CYS A 19 -51.61 -13.17 -2.41
C CYS A 19 -50.41 -14.06 -2.10
N VAL A 20 -49.36 -13.97 -2.91
CA VAL A 20 -48.01 -14.17 -2.40
C VAL A 20 -47.95 -13.17 -1.25
N LYS A 21 -47.97 -13.66 -0.02
CA LYS A 21 -47.55 -12.85 1.12
C LYS A 21 -46.09 -12.56 0.82
N ASP A 22 -45.85 -11.44 0.16
CA ASP A 22 -44.54 -10.81 0.20
C ASP A 22 -44.31 -10.58 1.68
N THR A 23 -43.42 -11.37 2.29
CA THR A 23 -43.24 -11.33 3.74
C THR A 23 -42.56 -10.04 4.19
N GLY A 24 -42.21 -9.15 3.24
CA GLY A 24 -41.45 -7.94 3.48
C GLY A 24 -40.03 -8.26 3.94
N THR A 25 -39.54 -9.47 3.65
CA THR A 25 -38.25 -9.94 4.14
C THR A 25 -37.46 -10.60 3.03
N ILE A 26 -36.17 -10.33 3.01
CA ILE A 26 -35.22 -10.82 2.01
C ILE A 26 -34.02 -11.44 2.70
N GLU A 27 -33.48 -12.49 2.09
CA GLU A 27 -32.23 -13.09 2.52
C GLU A 27 -31.06 -12.29 1.94
N VAL A 28 -30.18 -11.82 2.82
CA VAL A 28 -28.98 -11.06 2.44
C VAL A 28 -27.75 -11.74 2.99
N THR A 29 -26.67 -11.74 2.19
CA THR A 29 -25.34 -12.19 2.61
C THR A 29 -24.43 -10.97 2.68
N TYR A 30 -23.75 -10.79 3.82
CA TYR A 30 -22.83 -9.68 4.05
C TYR A 30 -21.72 -10.09 5.03
N PHE A 31 -20.62 -9.33 5.09
CA PHE A 31 -19.59 -9.50 6.11
C PHE A 31 -19.93 -8.71 7.36
N GLU A 32 -20.12 -9.41 8.48
CA GLU A 32 -20.32 -8.83 9.80
C GLU A 32 -18.96 -8.65 10.48
N ALA A 33 -18.67 -7.42 10.92
CA ALA A 33 -17.41 -7.05 11.58
C ALA A 33 -17.56 -7.09 13.10
N THR A 34 -16.68 -7.81 13.80
CA THR A 34 -16.60 -7.83 15.27
C THR A 34 -15.30 -7.16 15.71
N ALA A 35 -15.41 -6.11 16.54
CA ALA A 35 -14.25 -5.38 17.03
C ALA A 35 -13.38 -6.26 17.94
N VAL A 36 -12.07 -6.25 17.68
CA VAL A 36 -11.05 -6.86 18.52
C VAL A 36 -10.47 -5.77 19.40
N TYR A 37 -10.45 -6.01 20.71
CA TYR A 37 -9.96 -5.05 21.71
C TYR A 37 -8.65 -5.52 22.34
N GLY A 38 -7.77 -4.57 22.67
CA GLY A 38 -6.51 -4.83 23.37
C GLY A 38 -6.08 -3.67 24.24
N ASN A 39 -5.36 -3.97 25.32
CA ASN A 39 -4.80 -2.97 26.22
C ASN A 39 -3.58 -2.29 25.57
N LEU A 40 -3.65 -0.97 25.35
CA LEU A 40 -2.57 -0.24 24.66
C LEU A 40 -1.26 -0.22 25.45
N ASP A 41 -1.30 -0.15 26.78
CA ASP A 41 -0.09 -0.14 27.61
C ASP A 41 0.63 -1.48 27.55
N GLU A 42 -0.12 -2.59 27.54
CA GLU A 42 0.45 -3.94 27.34
C GLU A 42 1.06 -4.07 25.94
N ILE A 43 0.35 -3.61 24.90
CA ILE A 43 0.85 -3.62 23.52
C ILE A 43 2.14 -2.80 23.41
N ARG A 44 2.17 -1.59 23.98
CA ARG A 44 3.34 -0.69 23.98
C ARG A 44 4.51 -1.25 24.78
N SER A 45 4.24 -2.12 25.76
CA SER A 45 5.24 -2.79 26.58
C SER A 45 5.76 -4.11 25.98
N THR A 46 5.33 -4.46 24.77
CA THR A 46 5.82 -5.66 24.05
C THR A 46 7.34 -5.60 23.90
N VAL A 47 8.00 -6.72 24.21
CA VAL A 47 9.46 -6.84 24.07
C VAL A 47 9.84 -6.77 22.58
N LEU A 48 10.63 -5.76 22.21
CA LEU A 48 11.00 -5.51 20.82
C LEU A 48 11.80 -6.65 20.18
N ASN A 49 12.84 -7.17 20.85
CA ASN A 49 13.70 -8.20 20.27
C ASN A 49 13.20 -9.60 20.66
N ASP A 50 12.92 -10.44 19.67
CA ASP A 50 12.41 -11.79 19.85
C ASP A 50 13.20 -12.81 19.01
N SER A 51 13.01 -14.08 19.35
CA SER A 51 13.47 -15.22 18.57
C SER A 51 12.98 -15.15 17.11
N THR A 52 13.88 -15.57 16.22
CA THR A 52 13.63 -15.71 14.79
C THR A 52 12.52 -16.71 14.52
N ARG A 53 11.78 -16.50 13.44
CA ARG A 53 10.68 -17.35 12.99
C ARG A 53 10.56 -17.33 11.47
N ASP A 54 9.79 -18.25 10.92
CA ASP A 54 9.52 -18.33 9.48
C ASP A 54 8.73 -17.09 9.00
N ILE A 55 8.97 -16.69 7.75
CA ILE A 55 8.20 -15.64 7.08
C ILE A 55 6.91 -16.27 6.57
N VAL A 56 5.76 -15.71 6.94
CA VAL A 56 4.45 -16.28 6.57
C VAL A 56 3.65 -15.32 5.70
N ASN A 57 3.56 -14.06 6.10
CA ASN A 57 2.86 -13.02 5.35
C ASN A 57 3.78 -11.80 5.16
N PRO A 58 4.70 -11.88 4.19
CA PRO A 58 5.67 -10.82 3.95
C PRO A 58 4.96 -9.55 3.46
N GLY A 59 5.48 -8.40 3.87
CA GLY A 59 5.07 -7.09 3.39
C GLY A 59 6.26 -6.33 2.80
N LYS A 60 6.59 -5.20 3.41
CA LYS A 60 7.69 -4.33 2.98
C LYS A 60 9.06 -4.96 3.16
N ILE A 61 9.94 -4.77 2.18
CA ILE A 61 11.34 -5.22 2.23
C ILE A 61 12.26 -4.00 2.25
N TYR A 62 13.16 -3.91 3.21
CA TYR A 62 14.29 -2.98 3.11
C TYR A 62 15.57 -3.77 2.90
N VAL A 63 16.41 -3.33 1.97
CA VAL A 63 17.73 -3.92 1.75
C VAL A 63 18.80 -2.89 2.07
N GLY A 64 19.56 -3.16 3.12
CA GLY A 64 20.74 -2.39 3.48
C GLY A 64 22.01 -2.96 2.84
N HIS A 65 23.18 -2.46 3.23
CA HIS A 65 24.45 -2.92 2.69
C HIS A 65 24.70 -4.42 2.91
N ASP A 66 24.43 -4.90 4.12
CA ASP A 66 24.76 -6.25 4.59
C ASP A 66 23.60 -6.92 5.34
N TYR A 67 22.38 -6.43 5.18
CA TYR A 67 21.21 -6.93 5.88
C TYR A 67 19.93 -6.70 5.07
N ILE A 68 18.92 -7.51 5.36
CA ILE A 68 17.57 -7.38 4.80
C ILE A 68 16.60 -7.29 5.99
N LEU A 69 15.62 -6.40 5.87
CA LEU A 69 14.46 -6.35 6.73
C LEU A 69 13.22 -6.76 5.94
N ILE A 70 12.39 -7.62 6.50
CA ILE A 70 11.14 -8.05 5.85
C ILE A 70 10.00 -7.88 6.86
N GLY A 71 9.04 -7.03 6.54
CA GLY A 71 7.83 -6.87 7.33
C GLY A 71 7.01 -8.17 7.33
N GLU A 72 6.48 -8.54 8.47
CA GLU A 72 5.47 -9.57 8.66
C GLU A 72 4.17 -8.87 9.03
N GLU A 73 3.21 -8.88 8.09
CA GLU A 73 2.01 -8.05 8.13
C GLU A 73 1.28 -8.17 9.48
N GLY A 74 1.16 -7.05 10.19
CA GLY A 74 0.50 -6.90 11.48
C GLY A 74 1.29 -7.40 12.69
N LYS A 75 2.49 -7.96 12.51
CA LYS A 75 3.26 -8.59 13.60
C LYS A 75 4.59 -7.90 13.89
N GLY A 76 5.33 -7.46 12.88
CA GLY A 76 6.66 -6.91 13.09
C GLY A 76 7.59 -7.05 11.88
N ILE A 77 8.89 -7.10 12.14
CA ILE A 77 9.93 -7.07 11.10
C ILE A 77 10.96 -8.17 11.35
N HIS A 78 11.17 -9.03 10.36
CA HIS A 78 12.27 -9.99 10.32
C HIS A 78 13.58 -9.27 10.03
N VAL A 79 14.64 -9.61 10.76
CA VAL A 79 15.99 -9.08 10.54
C VAL A 79 16.91 -10.20 10.08
N ILE A 80 17.49 -10.01 8.90
CA ILE A 80 18.28 -11.02 8.20
C ILE A 80 19.68 -10.46 7.97
N ASP A 81 20.71 -11.15 8.45
CA ASP A 81 22.10 -10.90 8.04
C ASP A 81 22.28 -11.39 6.60
N ASN A 82 22.76 -10.49 5.75
CA ASN A 82 22.94 -10.71 4.32
C ASN A 82 24.38 -10.39 3.88
N LYS A 83 25.38 -10.62 4.77
CA LYS A 83 26.80 -10.48 4.41
C LYS A 83 27.24 -11.46 3.32
N ASP A 84 26.64 -12.64 3.30
CA ASP A 84 26.72 -13.60 2.21
C ASP A 84 25.33 -13.73 1.55
N PRO A 85 25.09 -13.04 0.42
CA PRO A 85 23.82 -13.10 -0.32
C PRO A 85 23.39 -14.50 -0.75
N GLN A 86 24.31 -15.47 -0.83
CA GLN A 86 23.97 -16.86 -1.17
C GLN A 86 23.49 -17.65 0.05
N ASN A 87 23.79 -17.19 1.26
CA ASN A 87 23.47 -17.86 2.52
C ASN A 87 23.01 -16.85 3.59
N PRO A 88 21.91 -16.11 3.36
CA PRO A 88 21.37 -15.18 4.36
C PRO A 88 20.89 -15.93 5.60
N SER A 89 20.93 -15.26 6.76
CA SER A 89 20.55 -15.86 8.04
C SER A 89 19.65 -14.95 8.86
N HIS A 90 18.55 -15.49 9.39
CA HIS A 90 17.69 -14.77 10.32
C HIS A 90 18.42 -14.59 11.64
N ILE A 91 18.49 -13.35 12.14
CA ILE A 91 19.23 -13.00 13.35
C ILE A 91 18.35 -12.37 14.45
N ASN A 92 17.19 -11.83 14.09
CA ASN A 92 16.26 -11.22 15.05
C ASN A 92 14.84 -11.14 14.45
N PHE A 93 13.84 -11.05 15.32
CA PHE A 93 12.50 -10.60 14.96
C PHE A 93 12.13 -9.39 15.81
N LEU A 94 11.88 -8.25 15.16
CA LEU A 94 11.43 -7.02 15.82
C LEU A 94 9.92 -7.10 15.99
N ASN A 95 9.46 -7.35 17.21
CA ASN A 95 8.05 -7.41 17.54
C ASN A 95 7.47 -5.99 17.57
N ILE A 96 6.72 -5.65 16.52
CA ILE A 96 6.06 -4.34 16.36
C ILE A 96 4.59 -4.65 16.04
N PRO A 97 3.74 -4.82 17.07
CA PRO A 97 2.34 -5.17 16.87
C PRO A 97 1.62 -4.14 16.00
N GLY A 98 0.83 -4.65 15.05
CA GLY A 98 0.09 -3.81 14.09
C GLY A 98 0.94 -3.24 12.97
N ASN A 99 2.23 -3.60 12.84
CA ASN A 99 3.09 -3.07 11.79
C ASN A 99 2.71 -3.59 10.40
N ARG A 100 2.37 -2.69 9.49
CA ARG A 100 2.16 -2.98 8.06
C ARG A 100 3.15 -2.22 7.18
N GLU A 101 3.62 -1.09 7.68
CA GLU A 101 4.43 -0.16 6.93
C GLU A 101 5.62 0.31 7.76
N PHE A 102 6.77 0.41 7.10
CA PHE A 102 7.96 1.01 7.69
C PHE A 102 8.85 1.61 6.60
N VAL A 103 9.65 2.60 6.99
CA VAL A 103 10.74 3.13 6.17
C VAL A 103 12.02 3.14 6.99
N VAL A 104 13.15 3.00 6.33
CA VAL A 104 14.46 3.05 6.99
C VAL A 104 15.23 4.25 6.44
N SER A 105 15.77 5.04 7.36
CA SER A 105 16.77 6.05 7.05
C SER A 105 18.00 5.77 7.90
N GLU A 106 19.14 5.60 7.24
CA GLU A 106 20.40 5.17 7.86
C GLU A 106 20.26 3.84 8.63
N ASN A 107 20.30 3.87 9.95
CA ASN A 107 20.09 2.72 10.83
C ASN A 107 18.87 2.91 11.75
N ILE A 108 17.89 3.71 11.31
CA ILE A 108 16.67 3.99 12.05
C ILE A 108 15.46 3.51 11.25
N ILE A 109 14.66 2.65 11.85
CA ILE A 109 13.35 2.24 11.33
C ILE A 109 12.30 3.21 11.88
N TYR A 110 11.45 3.73 10.98
CA TYR A 110 10.20 4.41 11.33
C TYR A 110 9.07 3.47 10.95
N ALA A 111 8.33 3.00 11.94
CA ALA A 111 7.35 1.94 11.76
C ALA A 111 6.01 2.30 12.38
N GLU A 112 4.93 1.99 11.66
CA GLU A 112 3.57 2.00 12.20
C GLU A 112 3.44 0.93 13.30
N SER A 113 2.74 1.27 14.38
CA SER A 113 2.29 0.33 15.40
C SER A 113 0.92 0.75 15.92
N TYR A 114 -0.13 0.21 15.28
CA TYR A 114 -1.53 0.57 15.53
C TYR A 114 -1.79 2.09 15.44
N TYR A 115 -1.99 2.75 16.57
CA TYR A 115 -2.29 4.18 16.65
C TYR A 115 -1.03 5.05 16.58
N ASP A 116 0.13 4.44 16.79
CA ASP A 116 1.38 5.13 17.03
C ASP A 116 2.37 4.92 15.87
N VAL A 117 3.41 5.75 15.84
CA VAL A 117 4.61 5.51 15.05
C VAL A 117 5.78 5.38 16.00
N ILE A 118 6.66 4.42 15.76
CA ILE A 118 7.88 4.22 16.56
C ILE A 118 9.14 4.45 15.75
N LYS A 119 10.18 4.95 16.43
CA LYS A 119 11.53 5.11 15.93
C LYS A 119 12.42 4.04 16.57
N VAL A 120 13.02 3.17 15.77
CA VAL A 120 13.82 2.04 16.26
C VAL A 120 15.25 2.13 15.74
N ASP A 121 16.21 2.19 16.65
CA ASP A 121 17.65 2.06 16.36
C ASP A 121 18.00 0.60 16.05
N ILE A 122 18.62 0.36 14.91
CA ILE A 122 19.12 -0.94 14.46
C ILE A 122 20.63 -0.97 14.20
N ASN A 123 21.41 -0.08 14.83
CA ASN A 123 22.88 -0.15 14.81
C ASN A 123 23.39 -1.50 15.34
N GLU A 124 22.79 -2.02 16.41
CA GLU A 124 22.97 -3.40 16.89
C GLU A 124 21.74 -4.24 16.52
N ARG A 125 21.76 -4.87 15.34
CA ARG A 125 20.58 -5.54 14.75
C ARG A 125 20.00 -6.71 15.57
N THR A 126 20.80 -7.34 16.41
CA THR A 126 20.35 -8.40 17.36
C THR A 126 19.84 -7.84 18.68
N ASN A 127 19.95 -6.52 18.88
CA ASN A 127 19.60 -5.80 20.11
C ASN A 127 19.10 -4.39 19.77
N ALA A 128 18.08 -4.33 18.91
CA ALA A 128 17.46 -3.08 18.47
C ALA A 128 16.79 -2.36 19.64
N LYS A 129 16.63 -1.04 19.54
CA LYS A 129 16.11 -0.21 20.64
C LYS A 129 15.06 0.78 20.14
N ILE A 130 13.91 0.84 20.80
CA ILE A 130 12.96 1.93 20.59
C ILE A 130 13.58 3.20 21.15
N ILE A 131 13.77 4.22 20.31
CA ILE A 131 14.28 5.54 20.69
C ILE A 131 13.13 6.43 21.14
N SER A 132 12.05 6.45 20.37
CA SER A 132 10.89 7.31 20.60
C SER A 132 9.62 6.71 20.00
N ARG A 133 8.48 7.22 20.47
CA ARG A 133 7.14 6.84 20.02
C ARG A 133 6.30 8.11 19.90
N ALA A 134 5.78 8.36 18.71
CA ALA A 134 4.76 9.37 18.47
C ALA A 134 3.41 8.67 18.67
N GLU A 135 2.70 9.03 19.74
CA GLU A 135 1.41 8.40 20.06
C GLU A 135 0.25 9.04 19.29
N TYR A 136 -0.77 8.23 18.98
CA TYR A 136 -2.04 8.68 18.39
C TYR A 136 -1.90 9.48 17.08
N VAL A 137 -0.95 9.07 16.25
CA VAL A 137 -0.66 9.70 14.94
C VAL A 137 -1.83 9.53 13.99
N PHE A 138 -2.39 8.33 13.90
CA PHE A 138 -3.34 7.98 12.84
C PHE A 138 -4.78 8.32 13.20
N ALA A 139 -5.19 8.04 14.43
CA ALA A 139 -6.57 8.14 14.86
C ALA A 139 -6.68 8.41 16.36
N ASP A 140 -7.79 9.02 16.75
CA ASP A 140 -8.24 9.00 18.14
C ASP A 140 -8.55 7.56 18.59
N VAL A 141 -8.22 7.25 19.85
CA VAL A 141 -8.45 5.92 20.42
C VAL A 141 -9.93 5.66 20.62
N ILE A 142 -10.37 4.48 20.20
CA ILE A 142 -11.74 4.01 20.40
C ILE A 142 -11.70 2.94 21.48
N LEU A 143 -12.32 3.20 22.63
CA LEU A 143 -12.27 2.35 23.81
C LEU A 143 -13.59 1.61 24.06
N ASN A 144 -13.51 0.41 24.63
CA ASN A 144 -14.67 -0.26 25.24
C ASN A 144 -14.89 0.19 26.70
N ASP A 145 -15.93 -0.35 27.34
CA ASP A 145 -16.31 -0.02 28.72
C ASP A 145 -15.25 -0.35 29.78
N VAL A 146 -14.28 -1.22 29.46
CA VAL A 146 -13.17 -1.59 30.37
C VAL A 146 -11.85 -0.87 30.05
N GLY A 147 -11.85 0.02 29.05
CA GLY A 147 -10.70 0.84 28.69
C GLY A 147 -9.71 0.19 27.71
N ASP A 148 -10.06 -0.92 27.07
CA ASP A 148 -9.26 -1.50 25.99
C ASP A 148 -9.58 -0.82 24.66
N ALA A 149 -8.55 -0.63 23.82
CA ALA A 149 -8.67 0.01 22.53
C ALA A 149 -9.05 -0.97 21.42
N VAL A 150 -9.80 -0.52 20.42
CA VAL A 150 -9.99 -1.26 19.18
C VAL A 150 -8.64 -1.43 18.49
N VAL A 151 -8.22 -2.67 18.25
CA VAL A 151 -6.95 -3.02 17.58
C VAL A 151 -7.17 -3.77 16.28
N GLY A 152 -8.42 -4.03 15.92
CA GLY A 152 -8.77 -4.70 14.67
C GLY A 152 -10.23 -5.08 14.60
N PHE A 153 -10.58 -5.79 13.53
CA PHE A 153 -11.90 -6.36 13.32
C PHE A 153 -11.75 -7.76 12.73
N ASP A 154 -12.54 -8.70 13.25
CA ASP A 154 -12.76 -9.98 12.62
C ASP A 154 -14.00 -9.90 11.72
N PHE A 155 -13.89 -10.41 10.50
CA PHE A 155 -14.98 -10.39 9.53
C PHE A 155 -15.51 -11.80 9.33
N THR A 156 -16.83 -11.97 9.48
CA THR A 156 -17.51 -13.24 9.21
C THR A 156 -18.59 -13.03 8.16
N GLU A 157 -18.57 -13.82 7.09
CA GLU A 157 -19.68 -13.85 6.14
C GLU A 157 -20.91 -14.46 6.82
N VAL A 158 -22.00 -13.71 6.85
CA VAL A 158 -23.27 -14.14 7.44
C VAL A 158 -24.39 -14.01 6.43
N THR A 159 -25.31 -14.97 6.45
CA THR A 159 -26.57 -14.91 5.71
C THR A 159 -27.71 -14.75 6.70
N LYS A 160 -28.46 -13.64 6.60
CA LYS A 160 -29.59 -13.34 7.49
C LYS A 160 -30.82 -12.95 6.68
N VAL A 161 -31.99 -13.32 7.19
CA VAL A 161 -33.27 -12.79 6.68
C VAL A 161 -33.52 -11.46 7.36
N VAL A 162 -33.58 -10.38 6.58
CA VAL A 162 -33.82 -9.02 7.05
C VAL A 162 -35.11 -8.48 6.45
N ASP A 163 -35.73 -7.50 7.13
CA ASP A 163 -36.87 -6.77 6.57
C ASP A 163 -36.41 -5.90 5.40
N ASP A 164 -37.17 -5.87 4.30
CA ASP A 164 -36.85 -5.13 3.08
C ASP A 164 -37.01 -3.60 3.21
N ASN A 165 -37.39 -3.12 4.39
CA ASN A 165 -37.37 -1.71 4.78
C ASN A 165 -36.43 -1.44 5.98
N SER A 166 -35.64 -2.42 6.40
CA SER A 166 -34.67 -2.20 7.49
C SER A 166 -33.48 -1.36 7.04
N ASP A 167 -32.90 -0.60 7.98
CA ASP A 167 -31.68 0.19 7.73
C ASP A 167 -30.55 -0.70 7.17
N ILE A 168 -30.35 -1.89 7.76
CA ILE A 168 -29.34 -2.85 7.30
C ILE A 168 -29.59 -3.31 5.85
N PHE A 169 -30.84 -3.50 5.44
CA PHE A 169 -31.17 -3.81 4.05
C PHE A 169 -30.84 -2.65 3.11
N HIS A 170 -31.20 -1.42 3.49
CA HIS A 170 -30.90 -0.24 2.69
C HIS A 170 -29.40 -0.01 2.53
N GLU A 171 -28.62 -0.20 3.60
CA GLU A 171 -27.17 -0.08 3.54
C GLU A 171 -26.51 -1.18 2.69
N ILE A 172 -26.91 -2.45 2.86
CA ILE A 172 -26.42 -3.56 2.03
C ILE A 172 -26.75 -3.34 0.55
N LYS A 173 -28.00 -2.92 0.25
CA LYS A 173 -28.44 -2.66 -1.13
C LYS A 173 -27.71 -1.47 -1.76
N ALA A 174 -27.34 -0.47 -0.95
CA ALA A 174 -26.53 0.66 -1.38
C ALA A 174 -25.05 0.30 -1.56
N ASN A 175 -24.66 -0.96 -1.27
CA ASN A 175 -23.27 -1.41 -1.21
C ASN A 175 -22.43 -0.60 -0.20
N ASN A 176 -23.08 -0.12 0.86
CA ASN A 176 -22.44 0.61 1.94
C ASN A 176 -21.85 -0.37 2.96
N LEU A 177 -20.72 0.01 3.55
CA LEU A 177 -20.10 -0.72 4.64
C LEU A 177 -20.82 -0.37 5.95
N VAL A 178 -21.46 -1.36 6.59
CA VAL A 178 -22.28 -1.14 7.79
C VAL A 178 -21.50 -1.43 9.07
N TYR A 179 -20.39 -0.71 9.26
CA TYR A 179 -19.59 -0.77 10.49
C TYR A 179 -18.65 0.43 10.61
N LEU A 180 -18.14 0.64 11.82
CA LEU A 180 -17.03 1.54 12.09
C LEU A 180 -15.72 0.88 11.64
N ASP A 181 -15.19 1.28 10.50
CA ASP A 181 -13.94 0.73 9.99
C ASP A 181 -12.73 1.48 10.57
N PHE A 182 -12.16 0.98 11.67
CA PHE A 182 -10.88 1.47 12.20
C PHE A 182 -9.76 1.35 11.16
N ALA A 183 -9.79 0.32 10.32
CA ALA A 183 -8.78 0.09 9.29
C ALA A 183 -8.74 1.22 8.26
N LYS A 184 -9.82 2.03 8.14
CA LYS A 184 -9.81 3.22 7.28
C LYS A 184 -9.06 4.43 7.85
N LYS A 185 -8.80 4.45 9.15
CA LYS A 185 -8.09 5.55 9.83
C LYS A 185 -6.60 5.28 9.99
N ILE A 186 -6.18 4.03 9.89
CA ILE A 186 -4.77 3.59 9.88
C ILE A 186 -4.27 3.40 8.45
N ILE A 187 -3.01 3.03 8.28
CA ILE A 187 -2.47 2.72 6.96
C ILE A 187 -3.12 1.42 6.47
N PRO A 188 -3.82 1.40 5.31
CA PRO A 188 -4.41 0.15 4.81
C PRO A 188 -3.32 -0.84 4.41
N GLN A 189 -3.66 -2.11 4.26
CA GLN A 189 -2.75 -3.07 3.65
C GLN A 189 -2.33 -2.61 2.24
N SER A 190 -1.06 -2.84 1.87
CA SER A 190 -0.56 -2.57 0.52
C SER A 190 -1.31 -3.40 -0.53
N ALA A 191 -1.67 -2.77 -1.65
CA ALA A 191 -2.21 -3.47 -2.83
C ALA A 191 -1.14 -4.26 -3.60
N VAL A 192 0.15 -4.04 -3.27
CA VAL A 192 1.30 -4.76 -3.83
C VAL A 192 1.77 -5.79 -2.80
N PRO A 193 1.77 -7.09 -3.13
CA PRO A 193 2.11 -8.17 -2.20
C PRO A 193 3.51 -8.09 -1.59
N SER A 194 4.48 -7.56 -2.34
CA SER A 194 5.87 -7.44 -1.91
C SER A 194 6.49 -6.22 -2.59
N SER A 195 7.10 -5.34 -1.82
CA SER A 195 7.65 -4.06 -2.32
C SER A 195 8.77 -3.55 -1.44
N PHE A 196 9.60 -2.67 -1.99
CA PHE A 196 10.72 -2.10 -1.25
C PHE A 196 10.27 -0.93 -0.37
N ALA A 197 10.84 -0.86 0.83
CA ALA A 197 10.79 0.28 1.73
C ALA A 197 12.09 1.07 1.58
N GLY A 198 12.02 2.39 1.48
CA GLY A 198 13.18 3.26 1.39
C GLY A 198 12.78 4.73 1.27
N ASN A 199 13.76 5.64 1.30
CA ASN A 199 13.48 7.07 1.38
C ASN A 199 13.99 7.92 0.20
N SER A 200 14.42 7.30 -0.90
CA SER A 200 14.86 8.03 -2.09
C SER A 200 14.57 7.23 -3.35
N SER A 201 14.50 7.92 -4.50
CA SER A 201 14.33 7.28 -5.83
C SER A 201 15.42 6.26 -6.16
N SER A 202 16.61 6.36 -5.54
CA SER A 202 17.71 5.41 -5.67
C SER A 202 17.69 4.25 -4.68
N ALA A 203 16.98 4.39 -3.56
CA ALA A 203 16.99 3.44 -2.43
C ALA A 203 15.61 2.86 -2.10
N SER A 204 14.58 3.21 -2.87
CA SER A 204 13.21 2.80 -2.65
C SER A 204 12.52 2.48 -3.96
N GLY A 205 11.78 1.37 -3.97
CA GLY A 205 10.73 1.16 -4.98
C GLY A 205 9.58 2.15 -4.78
N THR A 206 8.58 2.08 -5.65
CA THR A 206 7.58 3.15 -5.83
C THR A 206 6.31 3.03 -5.00
N VAL A 207 6.32 2.19 -3.95
CA VAL A 207 5.07 1.78 -3.25
C VAL A 207 5.02 2.27 -1.79
N ASN A 208 5.70 3.36 -1.42
CA ASN A 208 5.78 3.78 -0.01
C ASN A 208 4.57 4.59 0.46
N ARG A 209 4.27 4.51 1.76
CA ARG A 209 3.31 5.41 2.44
C ARG A 209 3.92 6.29 3.52
N LEU A 210 5.21 6.12 3.76
CA LEU A 210 6.02 6.95 4.63
C LEU A 210 7.14 7.57 3.80
N SER A 211 7.39 8.85 4.03
CA SER A 211 8.49 9.58 3.41
C SER A 211 9.12 10.51 4.45
N LEU A 212 10.45 10.52 4.53
CA LEU A 212 11.22 11.48 5.29
C LEU A 212 11.74 12.58 4.38
N PHE A 213 11.56 13.82 4.81
CA PHE A 213 12.12 14.98 4.16
C PHE A 213 12.45 16.06 5.21
N ASN A 214 13.68 16.59 5.17
CA ASN A 214 14.17 17.65 6.07
C ASN A 214 13.86 17.44 7.57
N ASP A 215 14.09 16.24 8.10
CA ASP A 215 13.78 15.88 9.49
C ASP A 215 12.30 15.95 9.86
N TYR A 216 11.42 15.71 8.88
CA TYR A 216 10.01 15.43 9.09
C TYR A 216 9.65 14.09 8.45
N LEU A 217 8.72 13.38 9.09
CA LEU A 217 8.15 12.14 8.58
C LEU A 217 6.70 12.41 8.14
N TYR A 218 6.46 12.24 6.85
CA TYR A 218 5.18 12.37 6.18
C TYR A 218 4.56 11.00 6.00
N ILE A 219 3.31 10.86 6.44
CA ILE A 219 2.63 9.57 6.44
C ILE A 219 1.23 9.73 5.87
N ILE A 220 0.97 9.05 4.75
CA ILE A 220 -0.34 9.04 4.13
C ILE A 220 -1.19 7.90 4.67
N GLY A 221 -2.38 8.25 5.18
CA GLY A 221 -3.50 7.33 5.33
C GLY A 221 -4.33 7.28 4.04
N ARG A 222 -5.60 6.88 4.13
CA ARG A 222 -6.50 6.86 2.96
C ARG A 222 -6.83 8.25 2.40
N SER A 223 -6.94 9.24 3.27
CA SER A 223 -7.32 10.61 2.91
C SER A 223 -6.62 11.69 3.74
N ASP A 224 -5.77 11.28 4.68
CA ASP A 224 -5.10 12.19 5.61
C ASP A 224 -3.58 12.10 5.41
N LEU A 225 -2.91 13.26 5.43
CA LEU A 225 -1.46 13.37 5.52
C LEU A 225 -1.09 13.75 6.96
N ASN A 226 -0.36 12.87 7.64
CA ASN A 226 0.13 13.07 8.99
C ASN A 226 1.60 13.50 8.93
N ILE A 227 1.96 14.54 9.67
CA ILE A 227 3.29 15.12 9.67
C ILE A 227 3.85 15.03 11.08
N ILE A 228 4.96 14.30 11.23
CA ILE A 228 5.66 14.09 12.48
C ILE A 228 6.99 14.83 12.42
N SER A 229 7.31 15.59 13.48
CA SER A 229 8.68 16.10 13.66
C SER A 229 9.63 14.94 13.94
N ASN A 230 10.79 14.90 13.26
CA ASN A 230 11.84 13.92 13.50
C ASN A 230 13.08 14.51 14.22
N HIS A 231 12.88 15.62 14.94
CA HIS A 231 13.89 16.22 15.81
C HIS A 231 13.93 15.51 17.18
N ASP A 232 14.34 16.23 18.24
CA ASP A 232 14.32 15.73 19.62
C ASP A 232 12.89 15.39 20.08
N ASP A 233 11.91 16.19 19.65
CA ASP A 233 10.49 15.93 19.87
C ASP A 233 9.92 15.14 18.68
N PHE A 234 9.63 13.85 18.93
CA PHE A 234 9.04 12.91 17.97
C PHE A 234 7.53 12.80 18.19
N ASN A 235 6.78 13.76 17.66
CA ASN A 235 5.33 13.85 17.82
C ASN A 235 4.65 14.32 16.53
N LEU A 236 3.36 14.01 16.41
CA LEU A 236 2.48 14.60 15.40
C LEU A 236 2.47 16.13 15.60
N ILE A 237 2.82 16.87 14.55
CA ILE A 237 2.81 18.35 14.56
C ILE A 237 1.69 18.93 13.71
N ASN A 238 1.27 18.20 12.68
CA ASN A 238 0.19 18.61 11.80
C ASN A 238 -0.49 17.39 11.18
N LYS A 239 -1.77 17.55 10.87
CA LYS A 239 -2.59 16.57 10.15
C LYS A 239 -3.44 17.31 9.14
N ILE A 240 -3.19 17.06 7.85
CA ILE A 240 -4.02 17.58 6.77
C ILE A 240 -5.04 16.51 6.42
N SER A 241 -6.30 16.77 6.76
CA SER A 241 -7.41 15.85 6.48
C SER A 241 -8.09 16.13 5.16
N MET A 242 -8.63 15.07 4.55
CA MET A 242 -9.33 15.12 3.25
C MET A 242 -8.45 15.65 2.12
N LEU A 243 -7.16 15.33 2.15
CA LEU A 243 -6.17 15.77 1.17
C LEU A 243 -6.44 15.14 -0.21
N GLY A 244 -6.80 13.85 -0.24
CA GLY A 244 -7.13 13.10 -1.45
C GLY A 244 -8.05 11.91 -1.16
N THR A 245 -8.49 11.20 -2.21
CA THR A 245 -9.33 10.01 -2.08
C THR A 245 -8.52 8.75 -2.40
N GLU A 246 -8.34 7.86 -1.41
CA GLU A 246 -7.58 6.61 -1.56
C GLU A 246 -6.12 6.89 -1.98
N MET A 247 -5.40 7.65 -1.17
CA MET A 247 -3.96 7.87 -1.35
C MET A 247 -3.22 6.55 -1.19
N GLU A 248 -2.32 6.25 -2.13
CA GLU A 248 -1.65 4.98 -2.21
C GLU A 248 -0.15 5.10 -1.98
N THR A 249 0.48 6.16 -2.51
CA THR A 249 1.93 6.31 -2.51
C THR A 249 2.39 7.75 -2.19
N ILE A 250 3.55 7.89 -1.55
CA ILE A 250 4.18 9.16 -1.23
C ILE A 250 5.68 9.15 -1.56
N PHE A 251 6.13 10.14 -2.33
CA PHE A 251 7.52 10.27 -2.77
C PHE A 251 8.06 11.69 -2.62
N PRO A 252 9.21 11.89 -1.94
CA PRO A 252 9.86 13.18 -1.90
C PRO A 252 10.68 13.40 -3.18
N TYR A 253 10.64 14.61 -3.73
CA TYR A 253 11.48 15.01 -4.86
C TYR A 253 11.78 16.50 -4.79
N GLU A 254 13.06 16.88 -4.69
CA GLU A 254 13.49 18.25 -4.42
C GLU A 254 12.77 18.83 -3.18
N ASN A 255 12.11 19.98 -3.28
CA ASN A 255 11.29 20.58 -2.22
C ASN A 255 9.80 20.22 -2.34
N LYS A 256 9.49 19.09 -2.98
CA LYS A 256 8.12 18.61 -3.23
C LYS A 256 7.87 17.24 -2.65
N ILE A 257 6.59 16.97 -2.42
CA ILE A 257 6.07 15.63 -2.18
C ILE A 257 5.04 15.32 -3.26
N PHE A 258 5.23 14.17 -3.91
CA PHE A 258 4.32 13.58 -4.87
C PHE A 258 3.47 12.54 -4.16
N ILE A 259 2.16 12.64 -4.28
CA ILE A 259 1.20 11.69 -3.70
C ILE A 259 0.43 11.03 -4.84
N GLY A 260 0.57 9.71 -4.96
CA GLY A 260 -0.27 8.90 -5.84
C GLY A 260 -1.59 8.56 -5.16
N THR A 261 -2.68 8.64 -5.92
CA THR A 261 -4.02 8.30 -5.49
C THR A 261 -4.71 7.53 -6.59
N ARG A 262 -5.78 6.81 -6.23
CA ARG A 262 -6.51 5.98 -7.19
C ARG A 262 -6.98 6.71 -8.47
N THR A 263 -7.09 8.03 -8.48
CA THR A 263 -7.58 8.81 -9.64
C THR A 263 -6.65 9.96 -10.06
N SER A 264 -5.58 10.22 -9.35
CA SER A 264 -4.71 11.36 -9.62
C SER A 264 -3.37 11.26 -8.92
N MET A 265 -2.37 11.90 -9.50
CA MET A 265 -1.14 12.27 -8.81
C MET A 265 -1.24 13.72 -8.36
N GLU A 266 -0.88 14.00 -7.10
CA GLU A 266 -0.87 15.33 -6.51
C GLU A 266 0.55 15.78 -6.15
N ILE A 267 0.85 17.06 -6.31
CA ILE A 267 2.13 17.67 -5.95
C ILE A 267 1.91 18.70 -4.85
N TYR A 268 2.66 18.57 -3.76
CA TYR A 268 2.70 19.50 -2.64
C TYR A 268 4.08 20.13 -2.52
N ASP A 269 4.15 21.45 -2.38
CA ASP A 269 5.35 22.14 -1.91
C ASP A 269 5.55 21.93 -0.41
N VAL A 270 6.76 21.54 -0.05
CA VAL A 270 7.20 21.33 1.34
C VAL A 270 8.38 22.25 1.68
N SER A 271 8.46 23.42 1.06
CA SER A 271 9.43 24.45 1.45
C SER A 271 9.18 24.93 2.89
N ASN A 272 7.94 24.86 3.35
CA ASN A 272 7.60 24.81 4.77
C ASN A 272 7.21 23.36 5.14
N PRO A 273 8.11 22.57 5.76
CA PRO A 273 7.85 21.15 6.00
C PRO A 273 6.63 20.87 6.90
N GLU A 274 6.29 21.80 7.80
CA GLU A 274 5.20 21.63 8.76
C GLU A 274 3.81 21.90 8.15
N ASP A 275 3.76 22.64 7.05
CA ASP A 275 2.52 23.06 6.38
C ASP A 275 2.66 22.96 4.85
N PRO A 276 2.60 21.72 4.30
CA PRO A 276 2.64 21.50 2.86
C PRO A 276 1.52 22.22 2.12
N THR A 277 1.84 22.84 0.98
CA THR A 277 0.85 23.53 0.15
C THR A 277 0.67 22.82 -1.18
N HIS A 278 -0.58 22.51 -1.54
CA HIS A 278 -0.92 21.93 -2.84
C HIS A 278 -0.49 22.86 -3.98
N GLU A 279 0.20 22.32 -4.99
CA GLU A 279 0.61 23.06 -6.19
C GLU A 279 -0.05 22.54 -7.47
N PHE A 280 -0.23 21.22 -7.61
CA PHE A 280 -0.68 20.63 -8.87
C PHE A 280 -1.44 19.32 -8.67
N THR A 281 -2.38 19.03 -9.58
CA THR A 281 -3.06 17.74 -9.70
C THR A 281 -3.00 17.30 -11.15
N PHE A 282 -2.55 16.06 -11.35
CA PHE A 282 -2.64 15.35 -12.61
C PHE A 282 -3.71 14.25 -12.49
N ASP A 283 -4.86 14.46 -13.12
CA ASP A 283 -5.94 13.46 -13.15
C ASP A 283 -5.63 12.35 -14.15
N HIS A 284 -5.88 11.11 -13.76
CA HIS A 284 -5.81 9.94 -14.64
C HIS A 284 -7.00 9.00 -14.42
N ALA A 285 -7.07 7.93 -15.20
CA ALA A 285 -8.12 6.94 -15.02
C ALA A 285 -8.00 6.22 -13.67
N THR A 286 -9.14 5.82 -13.11
CA THR A 286 -9.20 5.03 -11.87
C THR A 286 -8.35 3.77 -11.99
N SER A 287 -7.26 3.69 -11.23
CA SER A 287 -6.28 2.60 -11.28
C SER A 287 -5.37 2.64 -10.04
N CYS A 288 -4.61 1.58 -9.81
CA CYS A 288 -3.56 1.58 -8.78
C CYS A 288 -2.34 2.31 -9.33
N ASP A 289 -1.76 3.25 -8.58
CA ASP A 289 -0.76 4.19 -9.06
C ASP A 289 0.45 4.38 -8.11
N PRO A 290 1.52 3.60 -8.27
CA PRO A 290 2.79 4.04 -7.75
C PRO A 290 3.41 5.11 -8.67
N VAL A 291 3.85 6.21 -8.07
CA VAL A 291 4.44 7.38 -8.74
C VAL A 291 5.95 7.40 -8.53
N LEU A 292 6.73 7.64 -9.59
CA LEU A 292 8.19 7.78 -9.54
C LEU A 292 8.64 9.13 -10.12
N PRO A 293 8.82 10.16 -9.29
CA PRO A 293 9.53 11.37 -9.71
C PRO A 293 11.04 11.09 -9.78
N VAL A 294 11.65 11.26 -10.95
CA VAL A 294 13.10 11.08 -11.14
C VAL A 294 13.63 11.89 -12.32
N ASP A 295 14.71 12.62 -12.09
CA ASP A 295 15.25 13.60 -13.03
C ASP A 295 14.14 14.57 -13.49
N GLU A 296 14.06 14.91 -14.78
CA GLU A 296 13.03 15.81 -15.33
C GLU A 296 11.72 15.08 -15.70
N ALA A 297 11.46 13.88 -15.17
CA ALA A 297 10.25 13.11 -15.45
C ALA A 297 9.52 12.59 -14.21
N VAL A 298 8.23 12.31 -14.38
CA VAL A 298 7.44 11.47 -13.46
C VAL A 298 6.91 10.29 -14.25
N TYR A 299 7.16 9.09 -13.74
CA TYR A 299 6.56 7.86 -14.27
C TYR A 299 5.43 7.40 -13.37
N ILE A 300 4.27 7.11 -13.95
CA ILE A 300 3.08 6.62 -13.21
C ILE A 300 2.63 5.33 -13.87
N THR A 301 2.59 4.24 -13.12
CA THR A 301 1.99 3.01 -13.61
C THR A 301 0.52 3.00 -13.25
N LEU A 302 -0.34 2.80 -14.23
CA LEU A 302 -1.77 2.65 -14.04
C LEU A 302 -2.07 1.17 -14.16
N ARG A 303 -2.57 0.56 -13.09
CA ARG A 303 -2.97 -0.86 -13.08
C ARG A 303 -4.41 -1.05 -12.69
N THR A 304 -5.08 -1.90 -13.44
CA THR A 304 -6.42 -2.38 -13.10
C THR A 304 -6.36 -3.87 -12.76
N ALA A 305 -7.14 -4.27 -11.76
CA ALA A 305 -7.26 -5.67 -11.34
C ALA A 305 -8.72 -6.08 -11.37
N ASP A 306 -9.01 -7.24 -11.98
CA ASP A 306 -10.38 -7.68 -12.31
C ASP A 306 -11.34 -7.67 -11.10
N PHE A 307 -10.83 -7.87 -9.87
CA PHE A 307 -11.62 -7.76 -8.64
C PHE A 307 -10.80 -7.22 -7.45
N SER A 308 -11.15 -6.00 -7.02
CA SER A 308 -11.27 -5.55 -5.61
C SER A 308 -10.39 -4.42 -5.03
N PRO A 309 -9.16 -4.08 -5.47
CA PRO A 309 -8.54 -2.82 -5.02
C PRO A 309 -8.67 -1.67 -6.02
N CYS A 310 -8.51 -1.95 -7.32
CA CYS A 310 -8.43 -0.94 -8.39
C CYS A 310 -9.31 -1.34 -9.58
N PRO A 311 -10.62 -1.00 -9.55
CA PRO A 311 -11.53 -1.30 -10.64
C PRO A 311 -11.23 -0.41 -11.86
N GLY A 312 -11.24 -0.99 -13.05
CA GLY A 312 -11.05 -0.27 -14.31
C GLY A 312 -10.65 -1.21 -15.45
N ASN A 313 -10.20 -0.64 -16.57
CA ASN A 313 -9.79 -1.39 -17.77
C ASN A 313 -8.52 -0.82 -18.45
N ILE A 314 -7.71 -0.05 -17.71
CA ILE A 314 -6.49 0.56 -18.21
C ILE A 314 -5.29 -0.09 -17.52
N ASN A 315 -4.30 -0.48 -18.33
CA ASN A 315 -2.98 -0.88 -17.87
C ASN A 315 -1.96 -0.11 -18.71
N ALA A 316 -1.30 0.87 -18.10
CA ALA A 316 -0.44 1.81 -18.82
C ALA A 316 0.73 2.30 -17.97
N LEU A 317 1.75 2.83 -18.65
CA LEU A 317 2.81 3.65 -18.07
C LEU A 317 2.67 5.05 -18.63
N ILE A 318 2.36 6.02 -17.77
CA ILE A 318 2.29 7.44 -18.09
C ILE A 318 3.65 8.07 -17.83
N VAL A 319 4.09 8.92 -18.75
CA VAL A 319 5.31 9.73 -18.62
C VAL A 319 4.92 11.20 -18.62
N LEU A 320 5.25 11.89 -17.53
CA LEU A 320 5.11 13.34 -17.43
C LEU A 320 6.48 14.01 -17.52
N ASP A 321 6.55 15.11 -18.26
CA ASP A 321 7.65 16.09 -18.21
C ASP A 321 7.42 17.03 -17.02
N ILE A 322 8.39 17.05 -16.10
CA ILE A 322 8.41 17.92 -14.91
C ILE A 322 9.58 18.90 -14.92
N SER A 323 10.18 19.19 -16.08
CA SER A 323 11.16 20.26 -16.25
C SER A 323 10.66 21.63 -15.74
N ASN A 324 9.33 21.80 -15.67
CA ASN A 324 8.67 22.85 -14.90
C ASN A 324 7.63 22.25 -13.95
N LEU A 325 7.98 22.14 -12.67
CA LEU A 325 7.13 21.59 -11.60
C LEU A 325 5.80 22.34 -11.42
N ALA A 326 5.71 23.61 -11.83
CA ALA A 326 4.45 24.37 -11.77
C ALA A 326 3.48 24.01 -12.91
N THR A 327 3.96 23.37 -13.97
CA THR A 327 3.14 22.93 -15.11
C THR A 327 3.61 21.58 -15.67
N PRO A 328 3.51 20.48 -14.90
CA PRO A 328 3.75 19.14 -15.42
C PRO A 328 2.91 18.84 -16.66
N LYS A 329 3.45 18.07 -17.60
CA LYS A 329 2.73 17.70 -18.84
C LYS A 329 2.92 16.25 -19.19
N GLU A 330 1.84 15.57 -19.52
CA GLU A 330 1.91 14.25 -20.14
C GLU A 330 2.56 14.35 -21.52
N VAL A 331 3.56 13.50 -21.75
CA VAL A 331 4.31 13.43 -23.01
C VAL A 331 4.21 12.06 -23.68
N GLU A 332 3.90 11.01 -22.92
CA GLU A 332 3.80 9.64 -23.41
C GLU A 332 2.85 8.80 -22.54
N GLU A 333 2.05 7.94 -23.19
CA GLU A 333 1.28 6.87 -22.56
C GLU A 333 1.63 5.56 -23.29
N ILE A 334 2.16 4.60 -22.55
CA ILE A 334 2.63 3.31 -23.08
C ILE A 334 1.71 2.21 -22.55
N GLU A 335 1.14 1.41 -23.45
CA GLU A 335 0.32 0.25 -23.08
C GLU A 335 1.16 -0.81 -22.35
N MET A 336 0.64 -1.29 -21.22
CA MET A 336 1.28 -2.26 -20.33
C MET A 336 0.34 -3.45 -20.08
N GLN A 337 0.88 -4.57 -19.59
CA GLN A 337 0.06 -5.76 -19.28
C GLN A 337 -0.56 -5.68 -17.89
N SER A 338 0.26 -5.39 -16.87
CA SER A 338 -0.20 -5.22 -15.48
C SER A 338 0.89 -4.57 -14.64
N PRO A 339 1.16 -3.26 -14.81
CA PRO A 339 2.35 -2.64 -14.25
C PRO A 339 2.23 -2.40 -12.72
N TYR A 340 3.31 -2.62 -11.97
CA TYR A 340 3.40 -2.44 -10.51
C TYR A 340 4.49 -1.41 -10.18
N GLY A 341 5.39 -1.74 -9.25
CA GLY A 341 6.50 -0.91 -8.85
C GLY A 341 7.56 -0.77 -9.94
N MET A 342 8.32 0.30 -9.87
CA MET A 342 9.34 0.64 -10.85
C MET A 342 10.53 1.33 -10.21
N SER A 343 11.67 1.29 -10.89
CA SER A 343 12.87 2.02 -10.52
C SER A 343 13.68 2.41 -11.75
N LYS A 344 14.26 3.61 -11.73
CA LYS A 344 15.23 4.04 -12.74
C LYS A 344 16.64 3.79 -12.23
N ILE A 345 17.38 2.92 -12.91
CA ILE A 345 18.72 2.48 -12.50
C ILE A 345 19.65 2.59 -13.70
N ASN A 346 20.71 3.41 -13.59
CA ASN A 346 21.71 3.61 -14.64
C ASN A 346 21.13 3.94 -16.04
N GLY A 347 20.09 4.77 -16.08
CA GLY A 347 19.42 5.16 -17.34
C GLY A 347 18.50 4.08 -17.94
N VAL A 348 18.16 3.04 -17.18
CA VAL A 348 17.15 2.05 -17.53
C VAL A 348 15.99 2.16 -16.53
N LEU A 349 14.77 2.31 -17.03
CA LEU A 349 13.56 2.19 -16.22
C LEU A 349 13.12 0.72 -16.21
N TYR A 350 13.08 0.14 -15.02
CA TYR A 350 12.58 -1.20 -14.78
C TYR A 350 11.15 -1.09 -14.27
N VAL A 351 10.20 -1.73 -14.95
CA VAL A 351 8.79 -1.72 -14.57
C VAL A 351 8.34 -3.16 -14.35
N GLY A 352 8.03 -3.50 -13.10
CA GLY A 352 7.48 -4.81 -12.77
C GLY A 352 6.07 -4.95 -13.33
N GLU A 353 5.75 -6.09 -13.93
CA GLU A 353 4.39 -6.41 -14.42
C GLU A 353 3.73 -7.56 -13.64
N GLY A 354 4.18 -7.77 -12.40
CA GLY A 354 3.69 -8.79 -11.48
C GLY A 354 4.00 -10.19 -12.00
N GLU A 355 2.95 -11.00 -12.18
CA GLU A 355 3.07 -12.34 -12.76
C GLU A 355 3.40 -12.31 -14.26
N ASN A 356 3.21 -11.18 -14.94
CA ASN A 356 3.47 -11.05 -16.37
C ASN A 356 4.94 -10.76 -16.70
N GLY A 357 5.78 -10.53 -15.69
CA GLY A 357 7.23 -10.39 -15.88
C GLY A 357 7.76 -9.01 -15.53
N LEU A 358 8.82 -8.62 -16.23
CA LEU A 358 9.52 -7.35 -16.05
C LEU A 358 9.77 -6.68 -17.41
N THR A 359 9.35 -5.42 -17.57
CA THR A 359 9.62 -4.64 -18.78
C THR A 359 10.72 -3.61 -18.53
N LEU A 360 11.69 -3.53 -19.45
CA LEU A 360 12.81 -2.59 -19.40
C LEU A 360 12.66 -1.53 -20.48
N PHE A 361 12.88 -0.27 -20.11
CA PHE A 361 12.94 0.86 -21.03
C PHE A 361 14.30 1.57 -20.92
N ASP A 362 14.84 2.01 -22.06
CA ASP A 362 15.89 3.02 -22.08
C ASP A 362 15.28 4.36 -21.67
N ALA A 363 15.79 4.91 -20.57
CA ALA A 363 15.35 6.15 -19.95
C ALA A 363 16.52 7.16 -19.85
N THR A 364 17.51 7.05 -20.76
CA THR A 364 18.59 8.04 -20.87
C THR A 364 18.05 9.41 -21.24
N ASN A 365 17.03 9.47 -22.10
CA ASN A 365 16.11 10.59 -22.19
C ASN A 365 14.92 10.31 -21.23
N PRO A 366 14.76 11.06 -20.13
CA PRO A 366 13.75 10.73 -19.11
C PRO A 366 12.32 10.87 -19.62
N ILE A 367 12.06 11.72 -20.62
CA ILE A 367 10.72 12.03 -21.14
C ILE A 367 10.40 11.36 -22.48
N GLY A 368 11.25 10.44 -22.95
CA GLY A 368 11.03 9.72 -24.20
C GLY A 368 11.61 8.33 -24.10
N LEU A 369 10.78 7.39 -23.66
CA LEU A 369 11.22 6.04 -23.35
C LEU A 369 11.37 5.21 -24.61
N THR A 370 12.28 4.23 -24.60
CA THR A 370 12.36 3.23 -25.67
C THR A 370 12.42 1.85 -25.06
N LYS A 371 11.44 1.00 -25.36
CA LYS A 371 11.40 -0.38 -24.85
C LYS A 371 12.66 -1.15 -25.29
N ILE A 372 13.36 -1.72 -24.31
CA ILE A 372 14.52 -2.58 -24.53
C ILE A 372 14.04 -4.03 -24.69
N GLU A 373 13.35 -4.55 -23.68
CA GLU A 373 12.94 -5.95 -23.62
C GLU A 373 11.78 -6.14 -22.62
N HIS A 374 11.09 -7.27 -22.73
CA HIS A 374 10.15 -7.75 -21.73
C HIS A 374 10.52 -9.19 -21.36
N LEU A 375 10.78 -9.43 -20.09
CA LEU A 375 11.25 -10.69 -19.51
C LEU A 375 10.08 -11.36 -18.78
N SER A 376 9.33 -12.22 -19.46
CA SER A 376 8.11 -12.82 -18.92
C SER A 376 8.38 -13.84 -17.81
N GLU A 377 9.59 -14.38 -17.74
CA GLU A 377 10.03 -15.30 -16.71
C GLU A 377 10.43 -14.63 -15.39
N VAL A 378 10.65 -13.31 -15.39
CA VAL A 378 11.10 -12.54 -14.22
C VAL A 378 9.90 -11.89 -13.55
N LYS A 379 9.24 -12.61 -12.65
CA LYS A 379 8.12 -12.06 -11.87
C LYS A 379 8.58 -10.90 -10.99
N ALA A 380 7.99 -9.73 -11.19
CA ALA A 380 8.44 -8.51 -10.53
C ALA A 380 7.26 -7.66 -10.08
N PHE A 381 7.12 -7.48 -8.77
CA PHE A 381 6.14 -6.57 -8.16
C PHE A 381 6.76 -5.22 -7.81
N ASP A 382 8.05 -5.21 -7.50
CA ASP A 382 8.83 -3.99 -7.30
C ASP A 382 10.30 -4.25 -7.63
N VAL A 383 11.04 -3.19 -7.94
CA VAL A 383 12.45 -3.24 -8.34
C VAL A 383 13.20 -2.14 -7.63
N MET A 384 14.43 -2.41 -7.20
CA MET A 384 15.35 -1.37 -6.70
C MET A 384 16.79 -1.66 -7.11
N ALA A 385 17.65 -0.63 -7.08
CA ALA A 385 19.09 -0.82 -7.18
C ALA A 385 19.63 -1.44 -5.89
N HIS A 386 20.68 -2.26 -5.98
CA HIS A 386 21.36 -2.71 -4.77
C HIS A 386 22.09 -1.53 -4.10
N PRO A 387 21.94 -1.31 -2.79
CA PRO A 387 22.42 -0.10 -2.09
C PRO A 387 23.94 0.10 -2.16
N SER A 388 24.70 -0.96 -2.39
CA SER A 388 26.16 -0.91 -2.47
C SER A 388 26.77 -1.56 -3.70
N ASN A 389 25.95 -1.97 -4.68
CA ASN A 389 26.45 -2.61 -5.90
C ASN A 389 25.71 -2.07 -7.12
N ASN A 390 26.33 -1.10 -7.78
CA ASN A 390 25.74 -0.37 -8.91
C ASN A 390 25.44 -1.25 -10.14
N ASN A 391 25.96 -2.48 -10.19
CA ASN A 391 25.70 -3.43 -11.27
C ASN A 391 24.64 -4.47 -10.90
N MET A 392 23.95 -4.30 -9.77
CA MET A 392 22.98 -5.26 -9.28
C MET A 392 21.62 -4.61 -9.06
N VAL A 393 20.58 -5.31 -9.53
CA VAL A 393 19.19 -4.95 -9.28
C VAL A 393 18.55 -6.03 -8.42
N LEU A 394 17.63 -5.58 -7.58
CA LEU A 394 16.88 -6.39 -6.65
C LEU A 394 15.43 -6.39 -7.09
N ILE A 395 14.81 -7.56 -7.10
CA ILE A 395 13.44 -7.76 -7.55
C ILE A 395 12.65 -8.42 -6.43
N ALA A 396 11.60 -7.75 -5.99
CA ALA A 396 10.62 -8.28 -5.04
C ALA A 396 9.54 -9.04 -5.80
N SER A 397 9.30 -10.29 -5.39
CA SER A 397 8.22 -11.13 -5.89
C SER A 397 7.40 -11.74 -4.76
N LYS A 398 6.34 -12.49 -5.07
CA LYS A 398 5.60 -13.25 -4.06
C LYS A 398 6.41 -14.41 -3.49
N GLU A 399 7.38 -14.89 -4.24
CA GLU A 399 8.24 -16.01 -3.88
C GLU A 399 9.48 -15.59 -3.10
N GLY A 400 9.84 -14.30 -3.10
CA GLY A 400 11.04 -13.85 -2.40
C GLY A 400 11.67 -12.58 -2.97
N LEU A 401 12.94 -12.39 -2.58
CA LEU A 401 13.83 -11.35 -3.07
C LEU A 401 14.89 -11.97 -3.99
N SER A 402 14.83 -11.66 -5.28
CA SER A 402 15.83 -12.10 -6.27
C SER A 402 16.86 -11.01 -6.54
N GLN A 403 18.12 -11.40 -6.75
CA GLN A 403 19.23 -10.49 -7.07
C GLN A 403 19.77 -10.80 -8.46
N PHE A 404 19.91 -9.78 -9.30
CA PHE A 404 20.38 -9.92 -10.67
C PHE A 404 21.54 -9.00 -10.95
N THR A 405 22.62 -9.53 -11.53
CA THR A 405 23.64 -8.68 -12.14
C THR A 405 23.15 -8.15 -13.49
N VAL A 406 23.46 -6.89 -13.76
CA VAL A 406 23.18 -6.22 -15.03
C VAL A 406 24.48 -6.16 -15.82
N SER A 407 24.49 -6.77 -16.99
CA SER A 407 25.62 -6.71 -17.91
C SER A 407 25.71 -5.35 -18.64
N GLN A 408 26.82 -5.11 -19.34
CA GLN A 408 26.99 -3.90 -20.16
C GLN A 408 25.95 -3.77 -21.28
N ASN A 409 25.44 -4.89 -21.81
CA ASN A 409 24.37 -4.92 -22.80
C ASN A 409 22.96 -4.94 -22.16
N LYS A 410 22.84 -4.54 -20.89
CA LYS A 410 21.57 -4.42 -20.15
C LYS A 410 20.79 -5.74 -19.99
N THR A 411 21.47 -6.89 -20.08
CA THR A 411 20.86 -8.21 -19.82
C THR A 411 20.98 -8.57 -18.35
N LEU A 412 19.94 -9.19 -17.79
CA LEU A 412 19.90 -9.64 -16.41
C LEU A 412 20.43 -11.07 -16.28
N LYS A 413 21.26 -11.30 -15.25
CA LYS A 413 21.68 -12.64 -14.83
C LYS A 413 21.38 -12.82 -13.34
N MET A 414 20.54 -13.79 -13.01
CA MET A 414 20.22 -14.11 -11.62
C MET A 414 21.47 -14.62 -10.90
N GLU A 415 21.76 -14.08 -9.72
CA GLU A 415 22.86 -14.51 -8.85
C GLU A 415 22.37 -15.28 -7.63
N SER A 416 21.24 -14.85 -7.05
CA SER A 416 20.65 -15.48 -5.87
C SER A 416 19.16 -15.18 -5.78
N ASN A 417 18.45 -16.01 -5.02
CA ASN A 417 17.07 -15.78 -4.63
C ASN A 417 16.91 -16.14 -3.16
N PHE A 418 16.46 -15.19 -2.36
CA PHE A 418 16.03 -15.40 -0.99
C PHE A 418 14.53 -15.67 -0.99
N ALA A 419 14.12 -16.92 -0.77
CA ALA A 419 12.71 -17.30 -0.67
C ALA A 419 12.16 -17.05 0.73
N TYR A 420 10.86 -16.76 0.82
CA TYR A 420 10.15 -16.60 2.09
C TYR A 420 9.88 -17.93 2.79
#